data_AF-A0A9W6SE55-F1
#
_entry.id   AF-A0A9W6SE55-F1
#
_cell.length_a   1.000
_cell.length_b   1.000
_cell.length_c   1.000
_cell.angle_alpha   90.00
_cell.angle_beta   90.00
_cell.angle_gamma   90.00
#
_symmetry.space_group_name_H-M   'P 1'
#
loop_
_entity.id
_entity.type
_entity.pdbx_description
1 polymer ?
#
loop_
_entity_poly.entity_id
_entity_poly.type
_entity_poly.pdbx_seq_one_letter_code
_entity_poly.pdbx_strand_id
1 'polypeptide(L)'
;MRVFVTGASGWIGSAVVPELIGAGHQVTGLARSDASAAALTAAGAQVRRGTLDDLDVLRDAAAASDGVIHLAFKHDIAFSGDFQGAADADRRAVEMFGEVLAGSDRPFVLASGLLGLAPGRVATERDGREPAPGEPGEGPSVRQATARLTLSFASRGVRSSVLRLPPTVYGDGDRGFLATAVAIARDKGVSGHIGDGSNRWPAVHRLDAAHLFRLALEKAPAGSALHPVADEGVPLRAVAEVIGRHLGVPVAAISPEDAGAHFGWLAGPLSADSPASSALTREQLDWQPTQPGLLDDLDKGHYFHTGSA
;
A
#
# COMPACT_ATOMS: atom_id res chain seq x y z
N MET A 1 -11.45 -16.98 -11.79
CA MET A 1 -11.71 -15.73 -12.56
C MET A 1 -10.45 -15.33 -13.32
N ARG A 2 -10.58 -14.63 -14.45
CA ARG A 2 -9.49 -13.90 -15.11
C ARG A 2 -9.32 -12.54 -14.44
N VAL A 3 -8.14 -12.23 -13.93
CA VAL A 3 -7.87 -11.03 -13.14
C VAL A 3 -6.75 -10.24 -13.79
N PHE A 4 -7.02 -8.98 -14.13
CA PHE A 4 -5.99 -8.07 -14.57
C PHE A 4 -5.39 -7.33 -13.37
N VAL A 5 -4.06 -7.38 -13.23
CA VAL A 5 -3.33 -6.77 -12.12
C VAL A 5 -2.31 -5.78 -12.67
N THR A 6 -2.42 -4.51 -12.27
CA THR A 6 -1.34 -3.54 -12.49
C THR A 6 -0.45 -3.49 -11.27
N GLY A 7 0.85 -3.19 -11.46
CA GLY A 7 1.81 -3.21 -10.35
C GLY A 7 2.09 -4.64 -9.86
N ALA A 8 1.77 -5.62 -10.70
CA ALA A 8 1.79 -7.04 -10.40
C ALA A 8 3.19 -7.58 -10.03
N SER A 9 4.26 -6.98 -10.57
CA SER A 9 5.64 -7.33 -10.21
C SER A 9 6.22 -6.46 -9.09
N GLY A 10 5.45 -5.53 -8.53
CA GLY A 10 5.88 -4.62 -7.46
C GLY A 10 5.76 -5.28 -6.08
N TRP A 11 6.17 -4.57 -5.03
CA TRP A 11 6.25 -5.08 -3.65
C TRP A 11 4.99 -5.84 -3.17
N ILE A 12 3.82 -5.20 -3.30
CA ILE A 12 2.54 -5.80 -2.91
C ILE A 12 2.08 -6.81 -3.98
N GLY A 13 2.27 -6.46 -5.26
CA GLY A 13 1.87 -7.28 -6.39
C GLY A 13 2.51 -8.67 -6.37
N SER A 14 3.80 -8.77 -5.99
CA SER A 14 4.52 -10.04 -5.91
C SER A 14 3.99 -10.98 -4.82
N ALA A 15 3.20 -10.48 -3.87
CA ALA A 15 2.45 -11.30 -2.93
C ALA A 15 1.02 -11.58 -3.42
N VAL A 16 0.36 -10.60 -4.03
CA VAL A 16 -1.01 -10.72 -4.57
C VAL A 16 -1.09 -11.72 -5.73
N VAL A 17 -0.13 -11.72 -6.65
CA VAL A 17 -0.16 -12.60 -7.83
C VAL A 17 -0.14 -14.09 -7.44
N PRO A 18 0.80 -14.58 -6.61
CA PRO A 18 0.77 -15.96 -6.13
C PRO A 18 -0.47 -16.30 -5.31
N GLU A 19 -0.95 -15.39 -4.45
CA GLU A 19 -2.19 -15.58 -3.68
C GLU A 19 -3.40 -15.83 -4.59
N LEU A 20 -3.56 -15.02 -5.64
CA LEU A 20 -4.62 -15.18 -6.61
C LEU A 20 -4.49 -16.49 -7.40
N ILE A 21 -3.28 -16.84 -7.86
CA ILE A 21 -3.04 -18.08 -8.60
C ILE A 21 -3.30 -19.30 -7.73
N GLY A 22 -2.83 -19.28 -6.47
CA GLY A 22 -3.06 -20.34 -5.48
C GLY A 22 -4.55 -20.59 -5.20
N ALA A 23 -5.37 -19.54 -5.28
CA ALA A 23 -6.82 -19.63 -5.18
C ALA A 23 -7.54 -20.00 -6.50
N GLY A 24 -6.79 -20.32 -7.56
CA GLY A 24 -7.35 -20.78 -8.84
C GLY A 24 -7.76 -19.66 -9.81
N HIS A 25 -7.33 -18.42 -9.57
CA HIS A 25 -7.52 -17.33 -10.54
C HIS A 25 -6.46 -17.38 -11.64
N GLN A 26 -6.85 -16.98 -12.85
CA GLN A 26 -5.93 -16.74 -13.96
C GLN A 26 -5.51 -15.28 -13.92
N VAL A 27 -4.23 -15.02 -13.72
CA VAL A 27 -3.73 -13.65 -13.55
C VAL A 27 -3.03 -13.17 -14.82
N THR A 28 -3.42 -11.99 -15.28
CA THR A 28 -2.68 -11.21 -16.30
C THR A 28 -2.09 -9.98 -15.63
N GLY A 29 -0.76 -9.91 -15.56
CA GLY A 29 -0.05 -8.78 -14.96
C GLY A 29 0.45 -7.77 -16.00
N LEU A 30 0.31 -6.49 -15.72
CA LEU A 30 0.95 -5.42 -16.50
C LEU A 30 2.46 -5.38 -16.24
N ALA A 31 3.26 -5.43 -17.30
CA ALA A 31 4.72 -5.37 -17.23
C ALA A 31 5.30 -4.23 -18.09
N ARG A 32 5.96 -3.28 -17.42
CA ARG A 32 6.65 -2.15 -18.08
C ARG A 32 8.07 -2.46 -18.57
N SER A 33 8.67 -3.56 -18.11
CA SER A 33 10.06 -3.94 -18.42
C SER A 33 10.21 -5.45 -18.56
N ASP A 34 11.27 -5.90 -19.23
CA ASP A 34 11.51 -7.33 -19.45
C ASP A 34 11.72 -8.08 -18.12
N ALA A 35 12.37 -7.44 -17.15
CA ALA A 35 12.48 -7.96 -15.79
C ALA A 35 11.10 -8.17 -15.13
N SER A 36 10.19 -7.19 -15.25
CA SER A 36 8.81 -7.34 -14.75
C SER A 36 8.07 -8.48 -15.45
N ALA A 37 8.23 -8.63 -16.77
CA ALA A 37 7.61 -9.71 -17.52
C ALA A 37 8.14 -11.08 -17.09
N ALA A 38 9.47 -11.22 -16.97
CA ALA A 38 10.10 -12.45 -16.51
C ALA A 38 9.65 -12.84 -15.09
N ALA A 39 9.57 -11.87 -14.17
CA ALA A 39 9.07 -12.10 -12.82
C ALA A 39 7.62 -12.60 -12.81
N LEU A 40 6.75 -12.03 -13.65
CA LEU A 40 5.35 -12.47 -13.76
C LEU A 40 5.22 -13.85 -14.38
N THR A 41 5.97 -14.14 -15.44
CA THR A 41 6.00 -15.48 -16.04
C THR A 41 6.51 -16.52 -15.04
N ALA A 42 7.55 -16.21 -14.29
CA ALA A 42 8.07 -17.09 -13.24
C ALA A 42 7.05 -17.34 -12.12
N ALA A 43 6.21 -16.33 -11.81
CA ALA A 43 5.11 -16.47 -10.85
C ALA A 43 3.88 -17.23 -11.42
N GLY A 44 3.90 -17.63 -12.70
CA GLY A 44 2.78 -18.32 -13.36
C GLY A 44 1.70 -17.39 -13.92
N ALA A 45 1.94 -16.09 -13.97
CA ALA A 45 1.01 -15.12 -14.55
C ALA A 45 1.25 -14.91 -16.06
N GLN A 46 0.17 -14.60 -16.77
CA GLN A 46 0.24 -14.07 -18.13
C GLN A 46 0.76 -12.62 -18.11
N VAL A 47 1.44 -12.22 -19.17
CA VAL A 47 2.05 -10.89 -19.28
C VAL A 47 1.29 -10.04 -20.28
N ARG A 48 0.86 -8.86 -19.85
CA ARG A 48 0.45 -7.75 -20.72
C ARG A 48 1.55 -6.70 -20.72
N ARG A 49 2.20 -6.49 -21.86
CA ARG A 49 3.21 -5.43 -22.01
C ARG A 49 2.54 -4.06 -22.03
N GLY A 50 3.10 -3.11 -21.28
CA GLY A 50 2.64 -1.74 -21.25
C GLY A 50 2.97 -1.03 -19.93
N THR A 51 2.62 0.23 -19.88
CA THR A 51 2.78 1.15 -18.76
C THR A 51 1.42 1.68 -18.31
N LEU A 52 1.40 2.46 -17.22
CA LEU A 52 0.17 3.11 -16.77
C LEU A 52 -0.35 4.18 -17.73
N ASP A 53 0.52 4.69 -18.61
CA ASP A 53 0.14 5.72 -19.57
C ASP A 53 -0.48 5.13 -20.85
N ASP A 54 -0.34 3.81 -21.07
CA ASP A 54 -0.89 3.09 -22.23
C ASP A 54 -2.37 2.74 -22.02
N LEU A 55 -3.25 3.75 -21.98
CA LEU A 55 -4.67 3.58 -21.60
C LEU A 55 -5.43 2.58 -22.47
N ASP A 56 -5.11 2.46 -23.76
CA ASP A 56 -5.74 1.46 -24.64
C ASP A 56 -5.33 0.02 -24.24
N VAL A 57 -4.06 -0.18 -23.86
CA VAL A 57 -3.57 -1.47 -23.36
C VAL A 57 -4.30 -1.87 -22.09
N LEU A 58 -4.49 -0.91 -21.18
CA LEU A 58 -5.22 -1.11 -19.92
C LEU A 58 -6.70 -1.39 -20.17
N ARG A 59 -7.33 -0.66 -21.10
CA ARG A 59 -8.74 -0.80 -21.49
C ARG A 59 -9.03 -2.20 -21.99
N ASP A 60 -8.25 -2.67 -22.96
CA ASP A 60 -8.39 -4.01 -23.53
C ASP A 60 -8.21 -5.10 -22.45
N ALA A 61 -7.21 -4.95 -21.59
CA ALA A 61 -6.92 -5.94 -20.56
C ALA A 61 -8.03 -6.00 -19.50
N ALA A 62 -8.56 -4.86 -19.08
CA ALA A 62 -9.71 -4.78 -18.18
C ALA A 62 -10.98 -5.34 -18.84
N ALA A 63 -11.23 -5.03 -20.11
CA ALA A 63 -12.38 -5.54 -20.85
C ALA A 63 -12.36 -7.07 -20.95
N ALA A 64 -11.18 -7.66 -21.18
CA ALA A 64 -10.98 -9.10 -21.29
C ALA A 64 -10.97 -9.85 -19.94
N SER A 65 -11.05 -9.15 -18.80
CA SER A 65 -10.93 -9.72 -17.46
C SER A 65 -12.28 -9.76 -16.74
N ASP A 66 -12.40 -10.68 -15.78
CA ASP A 66 -13.57 -10.77 -14.92
C ASP A 66 -13.44 -9.85 -13.68
N GLY A 67 -12.24 -9.29 -13.44
CA GLY A 67 -11.98 -8.33 -12.36
C GLY A 67 -10.62 -7.63 -12.51
N VAL A 68 -10.45 -6.49 -11.83
CA VAL A 68 -9.22 -5.68 -11.87
C VAL A 68 -8.70 -5.41 -10.47
N ILE A 69 -7.40 -5.56 -10.26
CA ILE A 69 -6.68 -5.04 -9.08
C ILE A 69 -5.65 -4.01 -9.54
N HIS A 70 -5.78 -2.78 -9.05
CA HIS A 70 -4.89 -1.68 -9.36
C HIS A 70 -3.94 -1.38 -8.19
N LEU A 71 -2.69 -1.82 -8.32
CA LEU A 71 -1.62 -1.60 -7.33
C LEU A 71 -0.53 -0.65 -7.83
N ALA A 72 -0.53 -0.33 -9.13
CA ALA A 72 0.52 0.48 -9.72
C ALA A 72 0.34 1.94 -9.36
N PHE A 73 1.41 2.55 -8.87
CA PHE A 73 1.58 4.00 -8.74
C PHE A 73 2.98 4.33 -9.23
N LYS A 74 3.17 5.46 -9.92
CA LYS A 74 4.47 5.85 -10.50
C LYS A 74 5.40 6.41 -9.40
N HIS A 75 5.80 5.55 -8.46
CA HIS A 75 6.67 5.93 -7.34
C HIS A 75 8.01 6.53 -7.78
N ASP A 76 8.53 6.11 -8.94
CA ASP A 76 9.78 6.63 -9.50
C ASP A 76 9.74 8.13 -9.75
N ILE A 77 8.63 8.67 -10.27
CA ILE A 77 8.48 10.11 -10.48
C ILE A 77 7.92 10.82 -9.24
N ALA A 78 7.07 10.14 -8.46
CA ALA A 78 6.47 10.71 -7.26
C ALA A 78 7.51 11.11 -6.22
N PHE A 79 8.51 10.24 -6.01
CA PHE A 79 9.61 10.49 -5.07
C PHE A 79 10.82 11.19 -5.69
N SER A 80 10.75 11.56 -6.97
CA SER A 80 11.73 12.43 -7.63
C SER A 80 11.23 13.86 -7.87
N GLY A 81 10.08 14.23 -7.27
CA GLY A 81 9.55 15.59 -7.28
C GLY A 81 8.29 15.81 -8.11
N ASP A 82 7.77 14.81 -8.84
CA ASP A 82 6.53 14.89 -9.63
C ASP A 82 5.43 13.99 -9.04
N PHE A 83 5.02 14.31 -7.81
CA PHE A 83 3.92 13.59 -7.16
C PHE A 83 2.58 13.79 -7.88
N GLN A 84 2.34 15.00 -8.41
CA GLN A 84 1.10 15.32 -9.12
C GLN A 84 0.99 14.52 -10.42
N GLY A 85 2.06 14.42 -11.23
CA GLY A 85 2.05 13.61 -12.45
C GLY A 85 1.83 12.13 -12.17
N ALA A 86 2.37 11.60 -11.06
CA ALA A 86 2.06 10.23 -10.63
C ALA A 86 0.59 10.04 -10.24
N ALA A 87 0.03 11.01 -9.51
CA ALA A 87 -1.37 11.02 -9.10
C ALA A 87 -2.34 11.16 -10.30
N ASP A 88 -1.99 11.98 -11.28
CA ASP A 88 -2.79 12.16 -12.49
C ASP A 88 -2.80 10.88 -13.33
N ALA A 89 -1.66 10.19 -13.44
CA ALA A 89 -1.58 8.89 -14.12
C ALA A 89 -2.41 7.81 -13.42
N ASP A 90 -2.33 7.72 -12.09
CA ASP A 90 -3.15 6.84 -11.24
C ASP A 90 -4.64 7.14 -11.45
N ARG A 91 -5.03 8.42 -11.38
CA ARG A 91 -6.41 8.84 -11.60
C ARG A 91 -6.92 8.47 -13.00
N ARG A 92 -6.17 8.73 -14.06
CA ARG A 92 -6.56 8.37 -15.45
C ARG A 92 -6.78 6.87 -15.60
N ALA A 93 -5.92 6.05 -15.00
CA ALA A 93 -6.07 4.59 -15.02
C ALA A 93 -7.34 4.16 -14.27
N VAL A 94 -7.60 4.73 -13.09
CA VAL A 94 -8.81 4.47 -12.29
C VAL A 94 -10.09 4.86 -13.02
N GLU A 95 -10.12 6.05 -13.63
CA GLU A 95 -11.25 6.52 -14.44
C GLU A 95 -11.51 5.53 -15.58
N MET A 96 -10.46 5.17 -16.31
CA MET A 96 -10.55 4.21 -17.41
C MET A 96 -11.09 2.84 -16.95
N PHE A 97 -10.57 2.27 -15.85
CA PHE A 97 -11.04 0.99 -15.33
C PHE A 97 -12.52 1.07 -14.93
N GLY A 98 -12.91 2.12 -14.21
CA GLY A 98 -14.29 2.30 -13.81
C GLY A 98 -15.26 2.45 -14.98
N GLU A 99 -14.86 3.15 -16.06
CA GLU A 99 -15.64 3.23 -17.30
C GLU A 99 -15.80 1.86 -17.97
N VAL A 100 -14.72 1.09 -18.11
CA VAL A 100 -14.74 -0.23 -18.77
C VAL A 100 -15.58 -1.25 -18.00
N LEU A 101 -15.61 -1.13 -16.68
CA LEU A 101 -16.32 -2.07 -15.81
C LEU A 101 -17.76 -1.63 -15.50
N ALA A 102 -18.17 -0.42 -15.89
CA ALA A 102 -19.51 0.10 -15.59
C ALA A 102 -20.62 -0.86 -16.05
N GLY A 103 -21.61 -1.08 -15.17
CA GLY A 103 -22.77 -1.94 -15.41
C GLY A 103 -22.48 -3.45 -15.43
N SER A 104 -21.25 -3.88 -15.16
CA SER A 104 -20.86 -5.30 -15.28
C SER A 104 -20.87 -6.11 -13.97
N ASP A 105 -21.03 -5.44 -12.82
CA ASP A 105 -20.88 -6.03 -11.47
C ASP A 105 -19.51 -6.68 -11.19
N ARG A 106 -18.54 -6.50 -12.10
CA ARG A 106 -17.18 -7.01 -11.94
C ARG A 106 -16.43 -6.27 -10.82
N PRO A 107 -15.61 -6.98 -10.02
CA PRO A 107 -14.83 -6.36 -8.97
C PRO A 107 -13.71 -5.46 -9.51
N PHE A 108 -13.57 -4.29 -8.89
CA PHE A 108 -12.47 -3.37 -9.10
C PHE A 108 -11.85 -2.98 -7.75
N VAL A 109 -10.62 -3.40 -7.50
CA VAL A 109 -9.94 -3.20 -6.22
C VAL A 109 -8.77 -2.23 -6.39
N LEU A 110 -8.83 -1.08 -5.73
CA LEU A 110 -7.74 -0.08 -5.72
C LEU A 110 -6.90 -0.20 -4.45
N ALA A 111 -5.58 -0.12 -4.58
CA ALA A 111 -4.68 0.19 -3.46
C ALA A 111 -4.68 1.70 -3.16
N SER A 112 -4.97 2.09 -1.92
CA SER A 112 -4.86 3.45 -1.38
C SER A 112 -3.98 3.46 -0.12
N GLY A 113 -3.89 4.57 0.62
CA GLY A 113 -3.09 4.71 1.85
C GLY A 113 -3.91 5.19 3.06
N LEU A 114 -3.45 4.87 4.26
CA LEU A 114 -4.05 5.30 5.54
C LEU A 114 -3.47 6.59 6.11
N LEU A 115 -2.24 6.95 5.72
CA LEU A 115 -1.53 8.09 6.30
C LEU A 115 -2.33 9.38 6.13
N GLY A 116 -2.64 10.04 7.25
CA GLY A 116 -3.39 11.30 7.26
C GLY A 116 -4.91 11.17 7.09
N LEU A 117 -5.48 9.95 7.12
CA LEU A 117 -6.92 9.72 6.94
C LEU A 117 -7.78 10.30 8.07
N ALA A 118 -7.32 10.20 9.33
CA ALA A 118 -8.04 10.70 10.50
C ALA A 118 -7.07 11.24 11.56
N PRO A 119 -6.51 12.45 11.36
CA PRO A 119 -5.54 13.03 12.30
C PRO A 119 -6.08 13.11 13.74
N GLY A 120 -5.28 12.69 14.71
CA GLY A 120 -5.58 12.80 16.15
C GLY A 120 -6.50 11.73 16.72
N ARG A 121 -6.94 10.72 15.94
CA ARG A 121 -7.73 9.58 16.44
C ARG A 121 -7.47 8.33 15.63
N VAL A 122 -8.01 7.19 16.09
CA VAL A 122 -7.99 5.95 15.31
C VAL A 122 -8.87 6.09 14.07
N ALA A 123 -8.29 5.83 12.90
CA ALA A 123 -9.00 5.77 11.64
C ALA A 123 -9.84 4.49 11.53
N THR A 124 -11.01 4.59 10.92
CA THR A 124 -11.94 3.49 10.66
C THR A 124 -12.34 3.46 9.19
N GLU A 125 -12.93 2.36 8.73
CA GLU A 125 -13.37 2.18 7.33
C GLU A 125 -14.51 3.15 6.92
N ARG A 126 -15.06 3.88 7.90
CA ARG A 126 -16.07 4.94 7.70
C ARG A 126 -15.45 6.31 7.42
N ASP A 127 -14.14 6.47 7.62
CA ASP A 127 -13.45 7.74 7.40
C ASP A 127 -13.12 7.99 5.92
N GLY A 128 -12.87 9.25 5.57
CA GLY A 128 -12.47 9.67 4.23
C GLY A 128 -13.46 9.32 3.11
N ARG A 129 -14.75 9.17 3.46
CA ARG A 129 -15.84 8.96 2.49
C ARG A 129 -16.17 10.24 1.73
N GLU A 130 -16.09 11.37 2.42
CA GLU A 130 -16.20 12.72 1.87
C GLU A 130 -14.86 13.45 2.01
N PRO A 131 -14.61 14.50 1.20
CA PRO A 131 -13.44 15.36 1.38
C PRO A 131 -13.45 16.03 2.76
N ALA A 132 -12.28 16.09 3.41
CA ALA A 132 -12.16 16.86 4.64
C ALA A 132 -12.23 18.37 4.36
N PRO A 133 -12.76 19.20 5.29
CA PRO A 133 -12.67 20.66 5.16
C PRO A 133 -11.22 21.11 5.00
N GLY A 134 -10.93 21.84 3.91
CA GLY A 134 -9.56 22.30 3.62
C GLY A 134 -8.60 21.20 3.16
N GLU A 135 -9.10 20.02 2.74
CA GLU A 135 -8.27 18.96 2.16
C GLU A 135 -7.44 19.52 0.99
N PRO A 136 -6.10 19.42 1.04
CA PRO A 136 -5.26 19.90 -0.04
C PRO A 136 -5.55 19.16 -1.34
N GLY A 137 -5.61 19.89 -2.45
CA GLY A 137 -5.74 19.32 -3.80
C GLY A 137 -4.43 18.80 -4.39
N GLU A 138 -3.37 18.70 -3.58
CA GLU A 138 -2.00 18.38 -3.99
C GLU A 138 -1.32 17.44 -2.97
N GLY A 139 -0.20 16.84 -3.37
CA GLY A 139 0.57 15.94 -2.50
C GLY A 139 -0.21 14.66 -2.14
N PRO A 140 0.11 13.97 -1.04
CA PRO A 140 -0.45 12.64 -0.74
C PRO A 140 -1.98 12.56 -0.61
N SER A 141 -2.68 13.66 -0.30
CA SER A 141 -4.14 13.69 -0.17
C SER A 141 -4.87 13.42 -1.49
N VAL A 142 -4.26 13.70 -2.65
CA VAL A 142 -4.85 13.38 -3.97
C VAL A 142 -5.18 11.90 -4.13
N ARG A 143 -4.45 11.02 -3.43
CA ARG A 143 -4.74 9.58 -3.43
C ARG A 143 -6.04 9.25 -2.69
N GLN A 144 -6.45 10.06 -1.72
CA GLN A 144 -7.77 9.95 -1.10
C GLN A 144 -8.87 10.38 -2.08
N ALA A 145 -8.62 11.39 -2.91
CA ALA A 145 -9.54 11.76 -3.98
C ALA A 145 -9.72 10.64 -5.01
N THR A 146 -8.63 9.97 -5.43
CA THR A 146 -8.72 8.79 -6.31
C THR A 146 -9.43 7.60 -5.64
N ALA A 147 -9.24 7.41 -4.33
CA ALA A 147 -9.98 6.41 -3.57
C ALA A 147 -11.50 6.69 -3.56
N ARG A 148 -11.91 7.93 -3.28
CA ARG A 148 -13.32 8.33 -3.32
C ARG A 148 -13.92 8.17 -4.72
N LEU A 149 -13.17 8.56 -5.77
CA LEU A 149 -13.56 8.30 -7.16
C LEU A 149 -13.80 6.80 -7.39
N THR A 150 -12.89 5.94 -6.93
CA THR A 150 -13.04 4.49 -7.08
C THR A 150 -14.31 3.96 -6.41
N LEU A 151 -14.56 4.38 -5.16
CA LEU A 151 -15.77 4.01 -4.44
C LEU A 151 -17.04 4.49 -5.16
N SER A 152 -16.99 5.63 -5.83
CA SER A 152 -18.16 6.18 -6.55
C SER A 152 -18.65 5.28 -7.70
N PHE A 153 -17.79 4.44 -8.30
CA PHE A 153 -18.20 3.50 -9.35
C PHE A 153 -19.20 2.42 -8.87
N ALA A 154 -19.37 2.25 -7.57
CA ALA A 154 -20.44 1.41 -7.01
C ALA A 154 -21.84 1.84 -7.50
N SER A 155 -22.10 3.15 -7.61
CA SER A 155 -23.38 3.66 -8.13
C SER A 155 -23.56 3.40 -9.63
N ARG A 156 -22.49 3.00 -10.32
CA ARG A 156 -22.46 2.71 -11.76
C ARG A 156 -22.41 1.21 -12.03
N GLY A 157 -22.74 0.37 -11.05
CA GLY A 157 -22.78 -1.08 -11.21
C GLY A 157 -21.39 -1.73 -11.35
N VAL A 158 -20.35 -1.12 -10.77
CA VAL A 158 -19.04 -1.76 -10.56
C VAL A 158 -18.97 -2.23 -9.12
N ARG A 159 -18.49 -3.45 -8.86
CA ARG A 159 -18.23 -3.90 -7.49
C ARG A 159 -16.90 -3.33 -6.98
N SER A 160 -16.82 -2.00 -6.90
CA SER A 160 -15.59 -1.30 -6.58
C SER A 160 -15.28 -1.33 -5.08
N SER A 161 -14.01 -1.41 -4.74
CA SER A 161 -13.51 -1.36 -3.37
C SER A 161 -12.12 -0.74 -3.30
N VAL A 162 -11.75 -0.24 -2.13
CA VAL A 162 -10.45 0.37 -1.87
C VAL A 162 -9.81 -0.29 -0.65
N LEU A 163 -8.60 -0.81 -0.79
CA LEU A 163 -7.76 -1.22 0.33
C LEU A 163 -6.82 -0.08 0.70
N ARG A 164 -7.00 0.50 1.88
CA ARG A 164 -6.15 1.59 2.38
C ARG A 164 -4.99 1.00 3.17
N LEU A 165 -3.82 0.97 2.54
CA LEU A 165 -2.64 0.33 3.11
C LEU A 165 -2.02 1.20 4.22
N PRO A 166 -1.49 0.58 5.28
CA PRO A 166 -0.71 1.29 6.29
C PRO A 166 0.55 1.93 5.70
N PRO A 167 1.19 2.88 6.41
CA PRO A 167 2.47 3.46 6.00
C PRO A 167 3.56 2.42 5.77
N THR A 168 3.49 1.29 6.49
CA THR A 168 4.37 0.14 6.30
C THR A 168 3.59 -1.13 6.01
N VAL A 169 3.80 -1.68 4.81
CA VAL A 169 3.41 -3.04 4.43
C VAL A 169 4.68 -3.87 4.49
N TYR A 170 4.92 -4.53 5.62
CA TYR A 170 6.22 -5.10 5.96
C TYR A 170 6.37 -6.57 5.51
N GLY A 171 7.60 -7.06 5.60
CA GLY A 171 7.99 -8.44 5.31
C GLY A 171 9.37 -8.52 4.66
N ASP A 172 9.86 -9.74 4.46
CA ASP A 172 11.20 -9.98 3.92
C ASP A 172 11.37 -9.41 2.49
N GLY A 173 12.42 -8.61 2.32
CA GLY A 173 12.76 -7.89 1.10
C GLY A 173 12.14 -6.49 0.98
N ASP A 174 11.49 -5.97 2.02
CA ASP A 174 10.93 -4.63 2.05
C ASP A 174 12.02 -3.57 1.84
N ARG A 175 11.70 -2.56 1.03
CA ARG A 175 12.58 -1.43 0.70
C ARG A 175 11.91 -0.08 0.97
N GLY A 176 10.80 -0.09 1.71
CA GLY A 176 10.01 1.07 2.05
C GLY A 176 10.51 1.79 3.30
N PHE A 177 9.56 2.23 4.13
CA PHE A 177 9.82 3.17 5.21
C PHE A 177 10.69 2.56 6.30
N LEU A 178 10.49 1.28 6.65
CA LEU A 178 11.29 0.59 7.66
C LEU A 178 12.73 0.37 7.21
N ALA A 179 12.94 -0.11 5.98
CA ALA A 179 14.28 -0.25 5.42
C ALA A 179 15.02 1.09 5.36
N THR A 180 14.31 2.18 5.04
CA THR A 180 14.86 3.54 5.04
C THR A 180 15.24 3.99 6.46
N ALA A 181 14.39 3.75 7.47
CA ALA A 181 14.69 4.06 8.86
C ALA A 181 15.93 3.29 9.37
N VAL A 182 16.05 1.99 9.01
CA VAL A 182 17.23 1.18 9.32
C VAL A 182 18.49 1.74 8.64
N ALA A 183 18.39 2.15 7.38
CA ALA A 183 19.51 2.75 6.65
C ALA A 183 19.97 4.08 7.29
N ILE A 184 19.02 4.94 7.68
CA ILE A 184 19.30 6.20 8.39
C ILE A 184 19.99 5.90 9.72
N ALA A 185 19.47 4.95 10.51
CA ALA A 185 20.05 4.61 11.80
C ALA A 185 21.49 4.08 11.67
N ARG A 186 21.76 3.29 10.62
CA ARG A 186 23.10 2.79 10.29
C ARG A 186 24.05 3.92 9.88
N ASP A 187 23.60 4.84 9.04
CA ASP A 187 24.39 5.98 8.56
C ASP A 187 24.73 6.97 9.70
N LYS A 188 23.74 7.29 10.53
CA LYS A 188 23.87 8.26 11.62
C LYS A 188 24.49 7.68 12.89
N GLY A 189 24.56 6.36 13.02
CA GLY A 189 25.03 5.68 14.22
C GLY A 189 24.09 5.84 15.42
N VAL A 190 22.81 6.13 15.18
CA VAL A 190 21.77 6.31 16.20
C VAL A 190 20.40 5.97 15.62
N SER A 191 19.58 5.23 16.36
CA SER A 191 18.21 4.92 15.99
C SER A 191 17.27 5.98 16.58
N GLY A 192 16.80 6.90 15.74
CA GLY A 192 15.99 8.03 16.18
C GLY A 192 14.48 7.76 16.24
N HIS A 193 13.79 8.41 17.19
CA HIS A 193 12.34 8.63 17.14
C HIS A 193 12.02 10.13 17.33
N ILE A 194 11.00 10.66 16.67
CA ILE A 194 10.66 12.09 16.78
C ILE A 194 9.93 12.35 18.10
N GLY A 195 10.35 13.38 18.83
CA GLY A 195 9.79 13.73 20.14
C GLY A 195 9.90 12.55 21.12
N ASP A 196 8.81 12.25 21.83
CA ASP A 196 8.74 11.09 22.74
C ASP A 196 8.54 9.75 22.01
N GLY A 197 8.34 9.78 20.68
CA GLY A 197 8.10 8.60 19.84
C GLY A 197 6.79 7.87 20.15
N SER A 198 5.84 8.54 20.81
CA SER A 198 4.52 8.01 21.13
C SER A 198 3.59 7.94 19.92
N ASN A 199 3.96 8.55 18.79
CA ASN A 199 3.21 8.47 17.55
C ASN A 199 3.24 7.04 17.00
N ARG A 200 2.13 6.64 16.38
CA ARG A 200 1.85 5.24 16.03
C ARG A 200 1.54 5.10 14.57
N TRP A 201 2.00 3.98 14.01
CA TRP A 201 1.58 3.54 12.68
C TRP A 201 0.86 2.20 12.75
N PRO A 202 -0.25 2.04 12.01
CA PRO A 202 -0.80 0.74 11.74
C PRO A 202 0.18 -0.01 10.83
N ALA A 203 0.10 -1.33 10.85
CA ALA A 203 1.00 -2.16 10.05
C ALA A 203 0.30 -3.45 9.60
N VAL A 204 0.78 -4.00 8.49
CA VAL A 204 0.34 -5.30 7.98
C VAL A 204 1.47 -6.00 7.25
N HIS A 205 1.57 -7.31 7.43
CA HIS A 205 2.49 -8.11 6.63
C HIS A 205 1.96 -8.23 5.19
N ARG A 206 2.86 -8.18 4.20
CA ARG A 206 2.47 -8.18 2.77
C ARG A 206 1.62 -9.39 2.36
N LEU A 207 1.81 -10.55 3.01
CA LEU A 207 1.04 -11.77 2.73
C LEU A 207 -0.40 -11.67 3.25
N ASP A 208 -0.61 -11.06 4.42
CA ASP A 208 -1.96 -10.83 4.94
C ASP A 208 -2.69 -9.76 4.12
N ALA A 209 -1.97 -8.74 3.64
CA ALA A 209 -2.51 -7.76 2.69
C ALA A 209 -2.91 -8.42 1.36
N ALA A 210 -2.07 -9.33 0.82
CA ALA A 210 -2.38 -10.09 -0.39
C ALA A 210 -3.65 -10.93 -0.23
N HIS A 211 -3.79 -11.63 0.90
CA HIS A 211 -5.00 -12.36 1.24
C HIS A 211 -6.24 -11.44 1.23
N LEU A 212 -6.14 -10.24 1.81
CA LEU A 212 -7.26 -9.29 1.78
C LEU A 212 -7.59 -8.79 0.37
N PHE A 213 -6.59 -8.57 -0.50
CA PHE A 213 -6.84 -8.22 -1.90
C PHE A 213 -7.65 -9.32 -2.62
N ARG A 214 -7.32 -10.58 -2.37
CA ARG A 214 -8.10 -11.72 -2.89
C ARG A 214 -9.52 -11.72 -2.36
N LEU A 215 -9.73 -11.59 -1.05
CA LEU A 215 -11.08 -11.54 -0.46
C LEU A 215 -11.89 -10.35 -1.00
N ALA A 216 -11.26 -9.20 -1.19
CA ALA A 216 -11.91 -8.04 -1.77
C ALA A 216 -12.39 -8.30 -3.20
N LEU A 217 -11.50 -8.87 -4.03
CA LEU A 217 -11.83 -9.29 -5.39
C LEU A 217 -13.00 -10.30 -5.40
N GLU A 218 -12.96 -11.31 -4.55
CA GLU A 218 -13.94 -12.39 -4.55
C GLU A 218 -15.31 -11.95 -4.03
N LYS A 219 -15.35 -11.22 -2.91
CA LYS A 219 -16.59 -11.08 -2.14
C LYS A 219 -16.84 -9.72 -1.48
N ALA A 220 -15.98 -8.71 -1.63
CA ALA A 220 -16.29 -7.39 -1.06
C ALA A 220 -17.57 -6.81 -1.69
N PRO A 221 -18.51 -6.30 -0.88
CA PRO A 221 -19.62 -5.49 -1.35
C PRO A 221 -19.13 -4.25 -2.11
N ALA A 222 -19.93 -3.81 -3.09
CA ALA A 222 -19.64 -2.60 -3.85
C ALA A 222 -19.55 -1.37 -2.92
N GLY A 223 -18.58 -0.49 -3.17
CA GLY A 223 -18.35 0.71 -2.37
C GLY A 223 -17.67 0.46 -1.02
N SER A 224 -16.99 -0.69 -0.85
CA SER A 224 -16.29 -1.00 0.40
C SER A 224 -14.93 -0.30 0.50
N ALA A 225 -14.68 0.36 1.62
CA ALA A 225 -13.34 0.77 2.04
C ALA A 225 -12.85 -0.26 3.07
N LEU A 226 -11.66 -0.79 2.86
CA LEU A 226 -11.09 -1.91 3.62
C LEU A 226 -9.72 -1.51 4.14
N HIS A 227 -9.41 -1.91 5.36
CA HIS A 227 -8.16 -1.61 6.06
C HIS A 227 -7.37 -2.91 6.27
N PRO A 228 -6.38 -3.23 5.41
CA PRO A 228 -5.39 -4.27 5.71
C PRO A 228 -4.52 -3.83 6.88
N VAL A 229 -5.00 -4.01 8.11
CA VAL A 229 -4.31 -3.64 9.35
C VAL A 229 -4.31 -4.83 10.29
N ALA A 230 -3.12 -5.34 10.61
CA ALA A 230 -2.91 -6.37 11.61
C ALA A 230 -2.62 -5.72 12.98
N ASP A 231 -1.68 -4.79 13.01
CA ASP A 231 -1.34 -3.97 14.16
C ASP A 231 -2.02 -2.60 14.05
N GLU A 232 -2.89 -2.22 14.99
CA GLU A 232 -3.66 -0.97 14.88
C GLU A 232 -2.82 0.31 15.05
N GLY A 233 -1.71 0.22 15.77
CA GLY A 233 -0.86 1.37 16.08
C GLY A 233 0.38 0.99 16.86
N VAL A 234 1.46 0.65 16.15
CA VAL A 234 2.78 0.40 16.72
C VAL A 234 3.47 1.72 17.03
N PRO A 235 3.87 1.99 18.29
CA PRO A 235 4.63 3.19 18.64
C PRO A 235 5.97 3.23 17.90
N LEU A 236 6.31 4.36 17.29
CA LEU A 236 7.57 4.50 16.55
C LEU A 236 8.79 4.42 17.44
N ARG A 237 8.67 4.76 18.73
CA ARG A 237 9.72 4.49 19.73
C ARG A 237 10.06 3.00 19.80
N ALA A 238 9.07 2.12 19.81
CA ALA A 238 9.30 0.67 19.87
C ALA A 238 10.00 0.16 18.60
N VAL A 239 9.64 0.71 17.43
CA VAL A 239 10.35 0.43 16.17
C VAL A 239 11.82 0.86 16.27
N ALA A 240 12.08 2.09 16.74
CA ALA A 240 13.43 2.60 16.93
C ALA A 240 14.25 1.76 17.92
N GLU A 241 13.62 1.25 18.98
CA GLU A 241 14.26 0.35 19.97
C GLU A 241 14.68 -0.99 19.36
N VAL A 242 13.83 -1.61 18.52
CA VAL A 242 14.20 -2.83 17.78
C VAL A 242 15.38 -2.54 16.84
N ILE A 243 15.32 -1.45 16.07
CA ILE A 243 16.40 -1.05 15.16
C ILE A 243 17.72 -0.81 15.91
N GLY A 244 17.68 -0.07 17.02
CA GLY A 244 18.85 0.24 17.83
C GLY A 244 19.51 -1.01 18.40
N ARG A 245 18.69 -1.95 18.90
CA ARG A 245 19.16 -3.24 19.41
C ARG A 245 19.85 -4.09 18.33
N HIS A 246 19.26 -4.22 17.14
CA HIS A 246 19.84 -5.01 16.05
C HIS A 246 21.11 -4.39 15.45
N LEU A 247 21.18 -3.05 15.39
CA LEU A 247 22.35 -2.35 14.86
C LEU A 247 23.44 -2.11 15.91
N GLY A 248 23.16 -2.30 17.20
CA GLY A 248 24.08 -1.99 18.29
C GLY A 248 24.34 -0.47 18.45
N VAL A 249 23.34 0.35 18.12
CA VAL A 249 23.43 1.82 18.20
C VAL A 249 22.48 2.38 19.27
N PRO A 250 22.78 3.53 19.89
CA PRO A 250 21.89 4.16 20.85
C PRO A 250 20.54 4.52 20.21
N VAL A 251 19.49 4.54 21.05
CA VAL A 251 18.17 5.05 20.69
C VAL A 251 18.04 6.47 21.25
N ALA A 252 17.61 7.43 20.43
CA ALA A 252 17.52 8.82 20.85
C ALA A 252 16.23 9.50 20.38
N ALA A 253 15.73 10.41 21.22
CA ALA A 253 14.73 11.37 20.81
C ALA A 253 15.36 12.41 19.87
N ILE A 254 14.72 12.63 18.73
CA ILE A 254 15.05 13.68 17.76
C ILE A 254 13.99 14.77 17.91
N SER A 255 14.40 16.02 18.08
CA SER A 255 13.46 17.14 18.18
C SER A 255 12.66 17.28 16.87
N PRO A 256 11.42 17.78 16.90
CA PRO A 256 10.68 18.08 15.68
C PRO A 256 11.44 19.03 14.74
N GLU A 257 12.19 20.00 15.27
CA GLU A 257 13.01 20.89 14.43
C GLU A 257 14.16 20.18 13.70
N ASP A 258 14.78 19.16 14.32
CA ASP A 258 15.91 18.42 13.74
C ASP A 258 15.47 17.24 12.87
N ALA A 259 14.17 16.89 12.89
CA ALA A 259 13.63 15.72 12.19
C ALA A 259 13.96 15.71 10.70
N GLY A 260 13.87 16.86 10.02
CA GLY A 260 14.19 16.99 8.60
C GLY A 260 15.67 16.70 8.31
N ALA A 261 16.58 17.20 9.14
CA ALA A 261 18.02 16.97 8.99
C ALA A 261 18.41 15.52 9.32
N HIS A 262 17.68 14.88 10.23
CA HIS A 262 17.94 13.50 10.65
C HIS A 262 17.37 12.47 9.67
N PHE A 263 16.08 12.60 9.34
CA PHE A 263 15.33 11.58 8.58
C PHE A 263 15.11 11.93 7.11
N GLY A 264 15.48 13.14 6.67
CA GLY A 264 15.25 13.59 5.29
C GLY A 264 13.77 13.55 4.92
N TRP A 265 13.46 12.93 3.77
CA TRP A 265 12.08 12.82 3.27
C TRP A 265 11.16 12.02 4.20
N LEU A 266 11.72 11.14 5.03
CA LEU A 266 10.96 10.29 5.95
C LEU A 266 10.49 11.05 7.20
N ALA A 267 11.03 12.25 7.46
CA ALA A 267 10.65 13.08 8.60
C ALA A 267 9.14 13.37 8.64
N GLY A 268 8.55 13.72 7.50
CA GLY A 268 7.12 14.03 7.38
C GLY A 268 6.23 12.86 7.82
N PRO A 269 6.35 11.67 7.18
CA PRO A 269 5.66 10.48 7.64
C PRO A 269 5.92 10.15 9.11
N LEU A 270 7.18 10.15 9.57
CA LEU A 270 7.53 9.78 10.95
C LEU A 270 6.98 10.74 11.99
N SER A 271 6.59 11.96 11.60
CA SER A 271 5.97 12.93 12.50
C SER A 271 4.48 12.68 12.70
N ALA A 272 3.85 11.87 11.85
CA ALA A 272 2.42 11.63 11.89
C ALA A 272 2.07 10.49 12.88
N ASP A 273 1.13 10.75 13.79
CA ASP A 273 0.36 9.71 14.51
C ASP A 273 -0.85 9.33 13.64
N SER A 274 -0.89 8.09 13.17
CA SER A 274 -1.87 7.65 12.17
C SER A 274 -2.47 6.26 12.44
N PRO A 275 -2.86 5.90 13.69
CA PRO A 275 -3.42 4.59 14.00
C PRO A 275 -4.70 4.32 13.20
N ALA A 276 -4.97 3.05 12.91
CA ALA A 276 -6.17 2.64 12.19
C ALA A 276 -6.67 1.27 12.68
N SER A 277 -7.99 1.11 12.73
CA SER A 277 -8.63 -0.17 12.99
C SER A 277 -8.99 -0.88 11.68
N SER A 278 -9.08 -2.20 11.74
CA SER A 278 -9.62 -3.07 10.69
C SER A 278 -10.86 -3.85 11.14
N ALA A 279 -11.51 -3.42 12.24
CA ALA A 279 -12.62 -4.17 12.84
C ALA A 279 -13.76 -4.47 11.82
N LEU A 280 -14.18 -3.47 11.03
CA LEU A 280 -15.25 -3.67 10.04
C LEU A 280 -14.76 -4.52 8.86
N THR A 281 -13.50 -4.38 8.47
CA THR A 281 -12.87 -5.21 7.43
C THR A 281 -12.89 -6.69 7.82
N ARG A 282 -12.49 -6.98 9.06
CA ARG A 282 -12.48 -8.34 9.63
C ARG A 282 -13.89 -8.91 9.71
N GLU A 283 -14.84 -8.14 10.23
CA GLU A 283 -16.26 -8.54 10.31
C GLU A 283 -16.86 -8.81 8.93
N GLN A 284 -16.65 -7.91 7.97
CA GLN A 284 -17.29 -7.95 6.66
C GLN A 284 -16.75 -9.08 5.77
N LEU A 285 -15.46 -9.38 5.86
CA LEU A 285 -14.79 -10.32 4.96
C LEU A 285 -14.30 -11.60 5.63
N ASP A 286 -14.51 -11.76 6.93
CA ASP A 286 -13.89 -12.82 7.74
C ASP A 286 -12.37 -12.89 7.49
N TRP A 287 -11.75 -11.72 7.41
CA TRP A 287 -10.31 -11.62 7.20
C TRP A 287 -9.62 -11.69 8.56
N GLN A 288 -8.73 -12.66 8.72
CA GLN A 288 -7.95 -12.86 9.93
C GLN A 288 -6.46 -12.85 9.54
N PRO A 289 -5.69 -11.80 9.88
CA PRO A 289 -4.26 -11.78 9.62
C PRO A 289 -3.57 -12.88 10.44
N THR A 290 -2.62 -13.57 9.83
CA THR A 290 -1.96 -14.76 10.40
C THR A 290 -0.45 -14.60 10.55
N GLN A 291 0.11 -13.57 9.93
CA GLN A 291 1.55 -13.33 9.98
C GLN A 291 1.92 -12.63 11.30
N PRO A 292 3.20 -12.74 11.72
CA PRO A 292 3.68 -12.04 12.91
C PRO A 292 3.47 -10.54 12.80
N GLY A 293 3.21 -9.88 13.93
CA GLY A 293 3.10 -8.42 14.02
C GLY A 293 4.41 -7.73 13.65
N LEU A 294 4.35 -6.41 13.43
CA LEU A 294 5.48 -5.64 12.88
C LEU A 294 6.77 -5.79 13.70
N LEU A 295 6.70 -5.67 15.03
CA LEU A 295 7.88 -5.74 15.89
C LEU A 295 8.50 -7.14 15.86
N ASP A 296 7.68 -8.19 15.87
CA ASP A 296 8.13 -9.58 15.78
C ASP A 296 8.76 -9.87 14.41
N ASP A 297 8.21 -9.31 13.33
CA ASP A 297 8.80 -9.47 11.99
C ASP A 297 10.12 -8.71 11.84
N LEU A 298 10.21 -7.48 12.37
CA LEU A 298 11.47 -6.73 12.46
C LEU A 298 12.53 -7.53 13.23
N ASP A 299 12.14 -8.19 14.31
CA ASP A 299 13.04 -9.00 15.15
C ASP A 299 13.61 -10.25 14.45
N LYS A 300 13.02 -10.70 13.35
CA LYS A 300 13.59 -11.77 12.51
C LYS A 300 14.90 -11.36 11.82
N GLY A 301 15.20 -10.06 11.76
CA GLY A 301 16.51 -9.58 11.40
C GLY A 301 16.74 -9.29 9.92
N HIS A 302 15.81 -9.62 9.02
CA HIS A 302 16.02 -9.55 7.56
C HIS A 302 16.31 -8.13 7.03
N TYR A 303 15.87 -7.08 7.74
CA TYR A 303 16.22 -5.69 7.45
C TYR A 303 17.68 -5.30 7.74
N PHE A 304 18.36 -6.02 8.63
CA PHE A 304 19.67 -5.61 9.18
C PHE A 304 20.85 -6.29 8.51
N HIS A 305 20.62 -7.35 7.75
CA HIS A 305 21.64 -8.01 6.95
C HIS A 305 21.97 -7.11 5.76
N THR A 306 23.20 -6.62 5.67
CA THR A 306 23.74 -6.17 4.39
C THR A 306 23.91 -7.42 3.55
N GLY A 307 23.02 -7.65 2.59
CA GLY A 307 23.24 -8.70 1.60
C GLY A 307 24.64 -8.49 1.02
N SER A 308 25.49 -9.51 1.14
CA SER A 308 26.64 -9.64 0.24
C SER A 308 26.06 -9.80 -1.16
N ALA A 309 25.92 -8.69 -1.86
CA ALA A 309 25.74 -8.67 -3.31
C ALA A 309 27.12 -8.91 -3.95
#